data_AF-A0AA35QWD8-F1
#
_entry.id   AF-A0AA35QWD8-F1
#
_cell.length_a   1.000
_cell.length_b   1.000
_cell.length_c   1.000
_cell.angle_alpha   90.00
_cell.angle_beta   90.00
_cell.angle_gamma   90.00
#
_symmetry.space_group_name_H-M   'P 1'
#
loop_
_entity.id
_entity.type
_entity.pdbx_description
1 polymer ?
#
loop_
_entity_poly.entity_id
_entity_poly.type
_entity_poly.pdbx_seq_one_letter_code
_entity_poly.pdbx_strand_id
1 'polypeptide(L)' 'MPIGSQKALKPKPPDKGSFPLDHDGECRDHMMKFLSCLKEKGSDNSLCRDESQSIPQCRLDRVLNDTEDSSGTD' A
#
# COMPACT_ATOMS: atom_id res chain seq x y z
N MET A 1 -21.13 -9.29 34.11
CA MET A 1 -20.33 -9.92 33.05
C MET A 1 -21.20 -10.97 32.36
N PRO A 2 -21.51 -10.80 31.07
CA PRO A 2 -21.06 -11.82 30.12
C PRO A 2 -20.40 -11.23 28.88
N ILE A 3 -19.47 -12.03 28.34
CA ILE A 3 -18.61 -11.76 27.20
C ILE A 3 -19.45 -11.82 25.93
N GLY A 4 -19.51 -10.70 25.21
CA GLY A 4 -20.14 -10.61 23.89
C GLY A 4 -19.32 -11.41 22.89
N SER A 5 -19.87 -12.54 22.43
CA SER A 5 -19.35 -13.33 21.33
C SER A 5 -19.20 -12.45 20.09
N GLN A 6 -17.97 -12.03 19.77
CA GLN A 6 -17.65 -11.39 18.51
C GLN A 6 -17.81 -12.44 17.42
N LYS A 7 -19.00 -12.46 16.79
CA LYS A 7 -19.21 -13.20 15.54
C LYS A 7 -18.15 -12.68 14.57
N ALA A 8 -17.26 -13.56 14.12
CA ALA A 8 -16.33 -13.28 13.05
C ALA A 8 -17.16 -12.92 11.80
N LEU A 9 -17.38 -11.62 11.59
CA LEU A 9 -17.96 -11.10 10.38
C LEU A 9 -16.97 -11.47 9.28
N LYS A 10 -17.31 -12.44 8.44
CA LYS A 10 -16.57 -12.68 7.20
C LYS A 10 -16.59 -11.34 6.46
N PRO A 11 -15.46 -10.63 6.33
CA PRO A 11 -15.46 -9.35 5.65
C PRO A 11 -15.86 -9.64 4.21
N LYS A 12 -16.98 -9.08 3.76
CA LYS A 12 -17.24 -9.01 2.31
C LYS A 12 -16.08 -8.21 1.72
N PRO A 13 -15.40 -8.71 0.68
CA PRO A 13 -14.37 -7.94 0.02
C PRO A 13 -14.97 -6.59 -0.40
N PRO A 14 -14.26 -5.47 -0.20
CA PRO A 14 -14.78 -4.15 -0.53
C PRO A 14 -15.11 -4.08 -2.03
N ASP A 15 -16.28 -3.48 -2.36
CA ASP A 15 -16.74 -3.31 -3.76
C ASP A 15 -15.76 -2.47 -4.61
N LYS A 16 -14.92 -1.67 -3.95
CA LYS A 16 -13.78 -0.99 -4.56
C LYS A 16 -12.56 -1.85 -4.24
N GLY A 17 -11.96 -2.44 -5.27
CA GLY A 17 -10.90 -3.45 -5.17
C GLY A 17 -9.89 -3.17 -4.07
N SER A 18 -9.40 -4.23 -3.42
CA SER A 18 -8.32 -4.13 -2.43
C SER A 18 -7.17 -3.35 -3.03
N PHE A 19 -6.76 -2.27 -2.36
CA PHE A 19 -5.57 -1.51 -2.73
C PHE A 19 -4.42 -2.52 -3.00
N PRO A 20 -3.70 -2.42 -4.15
CA PRO A 20 -2.69 -3.40 -4.53
C PRO A 20 -1.71 -3.61 -3.37
N LEU A 21 -1.74 -4.81 -2.80
CA LEU A 21 -0.81 -5.18 -1.76
C LEU A 21 0.51 -5.52 -2.44
N ASP A 22 1.57 -4.81 -2.07
CA ASP A 22 2.94 -5.09 -2.50
C ASP A 22 3.41 -6.39 -1.83
N HIS A 23 3.00 -7.52 -2.40
CA HIS A 23 3.28 -8.86 -1.86
C HIS A 23 4.73 -9.26 -2.03
N ASP A 24 5.33 -8.92 -3.17
CA ASP A 24 6.70 -9.27 -3.52
C ASP A 24 7.72 -8.26 -2.97
N GLY A 25 7.25 -7.18 -2.36
CA GLY A 25 8.09 -6.17 -1.73
C GLY A 25 8.87 -5.33 -2.74
N GLU A 26 8.34 -5.16 -3.95
CA GLU A 26 8.98 -4.41 -5.03
C GLU A 26 9.08 -2.91 -4.72
N CYS A 27 8.19 -2.39 -3.88
CA CYS A 27 8.20 -1.00 -3.44
C CYS A 27 8.88 -0.81 -2.08
N ARG A 28 9.62 -1.81 -1.59
CA ARG A 28 10.34 -1.77 -0.31
C ARG A 28 11.35 -0.62 -0.24
N ASP A 29 11.99 -0.26 -1.34
CA ASP A 29 12.96 0.85 -1.38
C ASP A 29 12.32 2.19 -1.05
N HIS A 30 11.10 2.43 -1.54
CA HIS A 30 10.31 3.61 -1.22
C HIS A 30 9.93 3.63 0.26
N MET A 31 9.55 2.46 0.81
CA MET A 31 9.29 2.31 2.24
C MET A 31 10.53 2.60 3.09
N MET A 32 11.71 2.11 2.67
CA MET A 32 12.96 2.37 3.39
C MET A 32 13.34 3.86 3.38
N LYS A 33 13.12 4.58 2.27
CA LYS A 33 13.30 6.04 2.22
C LYS A 33 12.39 6.78 3.20
N PHE A 34 11.11 6.40 3.24
CA PHE A 34 10.17 6.97 4.20
C PHE A 34 10.59 6.70 5.66
N LEU A 35 11.02 5.48 5.98
CA LEU A 35 11.52 5.14 7.31
C LEU A 35 12.81 5.90 7.67
N SER A 36 13.71 6.12 6.70
CA SER A 36 14.90 6.96 6.92
C SER A 36 14.51 8.40 7.24
N CYS A 37 13.59 8.98 6.47
CA CYS A 37 13.09 10.32 6.73
C CYS A 37 12.46 10.42 8.12
N LEU A 38 11.61 9.45 8.52
CA LEU A 38 11.02 9.43 9.86
C LEU A 38 12.11 9.39 10.94
N LYS A 39 13.16 8.58 10.76
CA LYS A 39 14.27 8.51 11.71
C LYS A 39 15.01 9.84 11.85
N GLU A 40 15.22 10.55 10.75
CA GLU A 40 15.92 11.85 10.73
C GLU A 40 15.06 13.00 11.26
N LYS A 41 13.75 12.97 11.02
CA LYS A 41 12.79 14.03 11.38
C LYS A 41 12.08 13.79 12.71
N GLY A 42 12.45 12.75 13.46
CA GLY A 42 11.86 12.46 14.77
C GLY A 42 10.44 11.88 14.70
N SER A 43 10.17 11.07 13.67
CA SER A 43 8.88 10.43 13.38
C SER A 43 7.75 11.40 13.02
N ASP A 44 8.08 12.61 12.57
CA ASP A 44 7.12 13.54 11.99
C ASP A 44 6.77 13.15 10.55
N ASN A 45 5.57 12.62 10.39
CA ASN A 45 5.06 12.16 9.10
C ASN A 45 4.76 13.32 8.14
N SER A 46 4.47 14.52 8.67
CA SER A 46 4.15 15.68 7.85
C SER A 46 5.37 16.18 7.06
N LEU A 47 6.56 16.02 7.65
CA LEU A 47 7.85 16.35 7.02
C LEU A 47 8.33 15.30 6.02
N CYS A 48 7.76 14.09 6.05
CA CYS A 48 8.10 12.96 5.18
C CYS A 48 6.98 12.63 4.18
N ARG A 49 6.15 13.63 3.86
CA ARG A 49 4.96 13.45 3.04
C ARG A 49 5.32 13.08 1.61
N ASP A 50 6.43 13.59 1.09
CA ASP A 50 6.88 13.31 -0.28
C ASP A 50 7.35 11.85 -0.41
N GLU A 51 8.10 11.35 0.58
CA GLU A 51 8.53 9.96 0.64
C GLU A 51 7.34 9.01 0.83
N SER A 52 6.36 9.40 1.67
CA SER A 52 5.15 8.61 1.90
C SER A 52 4.29 8.44 0.64
N GLN A 53 4.29 9.44 -0.25
CA GLN A 53 3.55 9.39 -1.53
C GLN A 53 4.19 8.42 -2.52
N SER A 54 5.51 8.23 -2.46
CA SER A 54 6.21 7.37 -3.40
C SER A 54 5.85 5.89 -3.27
N ILE A 55 5.38 5.44 -2.10
CA ILE A 55 4.98 4.05 -1.84
C ILE A 55 3.68 3.65 -2.58
N PRO A 56 2.54 4.37 -2.44
CA PRO A 56 1.35 4.08 -3.23
C PRO A 56 1.53 4.35 -4.72
N GLN A 57 2.35 5.32 -5.11
CA GLN A 57 2.67 5.57 -6.52
C GLN A 57 3.41 4.38 -7.16
N CYS A 58 4.46 3.88 -6.50
CA CYS A 58 5.16 2.69 -6.97
C CYS A 58 4.21 1.49 -7.20
N ARG A 59 3.24 1.27 -6.32
CA ARG A 59 2.26 0.18 -6.48
C ARG A 59 1.32 0.38 -7.65
N LEU A 60 0.93 1.62 -7.93
CA LEU A 60 0.11 1.94 -9.09
C LEU A 60 0.91 1.81 -10.38
N ASP A 61 2.13 2.35 -10.42
CA ASP A 61 3.02 2.27 -11.57
C ASP A 61 3.33 0.82 -11.94
N ARG A 62 3.48 -0.06 -10.94
CA ARG A 62 3.64 -1.50 -11.16
C ARG A 62 2.40 -2.13 -11.78
N VAL A 63 1.22 -1.85 -11.24
CA VAL A 63 -0.04 -2.33 -11.84
C VAL A 63 -0.16 -1.85 -13.29
N LEU A 64 0.19 -0.60 -13.58
CA LEU A 64 0.15 -0.07 -14.95
C LEU A 64 1.22 -0.69 -15.85
N ASN A 65 2.45 -0.86 -15.37
CA ASN A 65 3.55 -1.45 -16.12
C ASN A 65 3.37 -2.95 -16.36
N ASP A 66 2.78 -3.67 -15.40
CA ASP A 66 2.40 -5.08 -15.56
C ASP A 66 1.28 -5.23 -16.60
N THR A 67 0.45 -4.20 -16.78
CA THR A 67 -0.55 -4.16 -17.86
C THR A 67 0.00 -3.72 -19.22
N GLU A 68 1.29 -3.37 -19.35
CA GLU A 68 1.91 -3.08 -20.65
C GLU A 68 2.29 -4.38 -21.43
N ASP A 69 2.18 -5.56 -20.80
CA ASP A 69 1.95 -6.86 -21.48
C ASP A 69 0.43 -7.14 -21.61
N SER A 70 -0.34 -6.09 -21.87
CA SER A 70 -1.72 -6.21 -22.34
C SER A 70 -1.99 -5.17 -23.43
N SER A 71 -1.04 -5.02 -24.36
CA SER A 71 -1.38 -4.63 -25.72
C SER A 71 -1.80 -5.88 -26.50
N GLY A 72 -3.09 -6.20 -26.46
CA GLY A 72 -3.63 -7.37 -27.16
C GLY A 72 -5.14 -7.32 -27.32
N THR A 73 -5.59 -6.51 -28.29
CA THR A 73 -6.84 -6.67 -29.06
C THR A 73 -7.92 -7.61 -28.51
N ASP A 74 -9.04 -7.04 -28.07
CA ASP A 74 -10.40 -7.36 -28.56
C ASP A 74 -11.33 -6.17 -28.25
#